data_AF-A0A8J8NSM8-F1
#
_entry.id   AF-A0A8J8NSM8-F1
#
_cell.length_a   1.000
_cell.length_b   1.000
_cell.length_c   1.000
_cell.angle_alpha   90.00
_cell.angle_beta   90.00
_cell.angle_gamma   90.00
#
_symmetry.space_group_name_H-M   'P 1'
#
loop_
_entity.id
_entity.type
_entity.pdbx_description
1 polymer ?
#
loop_
_entity_poly.entity_id
_entity_poly.type
_entity_poly.pdbx_seq_one_letter_code
_entity_poly.pdbx_strand_id
1 'polypeptide(L)'
;MTSIVERVSNGLHKLKSITESPATLQERDKILKQLKSDLCFFDSIPPCFDADAKQCILAREVYEYATLLSVEKREIEEFEQHMSVLKTYYDEDFRSLIPDSQKMYTLIGLQLLYLLAYNKISEYHTEIELIPSDVLASNVFISVPVSLEQHFVEGSYNKILNQRQAVPHEAYQFFVDKFVDAIRFEIARSAERAYESLKLADTGKLFMIQNEGELRQFIASNSGKEGVEWKVEGGRLWFVRQRADQKEIPAQKMISVCLDYATELNRIV
;
A
#
# COMPACT_ATOMS: atom_id res chain seq x y z
N MET A 1 30.76 -19.74 -26.42
CA MET A 1 30.27 -19.24 -25.13
C MET A 1 29.41 -18.03 -25.43
N THR A 2 28.11 -18.23 -25.64
CA THR A 2 27.15 -17.12 -25.78
C THR A 2 27.22 -16.30 -24.51
N SER A 3 27.36 -14.98 -24.65
CA SER A 3 27.60 -14.11 -23.49
C SER A 3 26.42 -14.23 -22.51
N ILE A 4 26.67 -14.13 -21.21
CA ILE A 4 25.62 -14.19 -20.17
C ILE A 4 24.52 -13.15 -20.47
N VAL A 5 24.92 -12.02 -21.04
CA VAL A 5 24.06 -10.95 -21.57
C VAL A 5 23.08 -11.45 -22.65
N GLU A 6 23.54 -12.26 -23.61
CA GLU A 6 22.68 -12.87 -24.64
C GLU A 6 21.70 -13.88 -24.05
N ARG A 7 22.09 -14.62 -23.00
CA ARG A 7 21.20 -15.57 -22.33
C ARG A 7 20.06 -14.83 -21.62
N VAL A 8 20.37 -13.79 -20.87
CA VAL A 8 19.39 -12.96 -20.16
C VAL A 8 18.47 -12.24 -21.15
N SER A 9 19.03 -11.67 -22.23
CA SER A 9 18.23 -11.04 -23.30
C SER A 9 17.26 -12.03 -23.97
N ASN A 10 17.72 -13.24 -24.30
CA ASN A 10 16.86 -14.29 -24.87
C ASN A 10 15.79 -14.77 -23.87
N GLY A 11 16.12 -14.85 -22.58
CA GLY A 11 15.16 -15.18 -21.52
C GLY A 11 14.10 -14.08 -21.33
N LEU A 12 14.49 -12.81 -21.41
CA LEU A 12 13.57 -11.66 -21.39
C LEU A 12 12.66 -11.64 -22.62
N HIS A 13 13.18 -11.94 -23.82
CA HIS A 13 12.35 -12.06 -25.02
C HIS A 13 11.33 -13.20 -24.90
N LYS A 14 11.72 -14.33 -24.32
CA LYS A 14 10.79 -15.43 -24.01
C LYS A 14 9.72 -14.98 -23.02
N LEU A 15 10.10 -14.27 -21.96
CA LEU A 15 9.16 -13.79 -20.95
C LEU A 15 8.19 -12.74 -21.53
N LYS A 16 8.66 -11.86 -22.41
CA LYS A 16 7.85 -10.90 -23.19
C LYS A 16 6.90 -11.58 -24.17
N SER A 17 7.30 -12.70 -24.76
CA SER A 17 6.47 -13.45 -25.71
C SER A 17 5.35 -14.26 -25.07
N ILE A 18 5.45 -14.53 -23.77
CA ILE A 18 4.43 -15.23 -23.01
C ILE A 18 3.35 -14.23 -22.60
N THR A 19 2.12 -14.44 -23.06
CA THR A 19 0.93 -13.63 -22.69
C THR A 19 0.66 -13.62 -21.19
N GLU A 20 0.24 -12.46 -20.68
CA GLU A 20 -0.18 -12.20 -19.29
C GLU A 20 -1.45 -12.98 -18.96
N SER A 21 -1.27 -14.27 -18.64
CA SER A 21 -2.35 -15.21 -18.37
C SER A 21 -2.06 -16.03 -17.10
N PRO A 22 -3.06 -16.27 -16.25
CA PRO A 22 -2.90 -16.97 -14.96
C PRO A 22 -2.46 -18.44 -15.13
N ALA A 23 -2.72 -19.05 -16.28
CA ALA A 23 -2.30 -20.42 -16.60
C ALA A 23 -0.78 -20.53 -16.82
N THR A 24 -0.09 -19.45 -17.19
CA THR A 24 1.35 -19.46 -17.50
C THR A 24 2.22 -18.96 -16.35
N LEU A 25 1.62 -18.69 -15.19
CA LEU A 25 2.29 -18.13 -14.01
C LEU A 25 3.42 -19.04 -13.52
N GLN A 26 3.21 -20.36 -13.53
CA GLN A 26 4.23 -21.33 -13.11
C GLN A 26 5.42 -21.42 -14.08
N GLU A 27 5.19 -21.24 -15.38
CA GLU A 27 6.26 -21.27 -16.38
C GLU A 27 7.09 -19.99 -16.32
N ARG A 28 6.42 -18.84 -16.15
CA ARG A 28 7.07 -17.55 -15.92
C ARG A 28 7.91 -17.54 -14.66
N ASP A 29 7.41 -18.11 -13.56
CA ASP A 29 8.17 -18.22 -12.31
C ASP A 29 9.44 -19.05 -12.46
N LYS A 30 9.37 -20.18 -13.20
CA LYS A 30 10.55 -21.00 -13.50
C LYS A 30 11.59 -20.24 -14.32
N ILE A 31 11.15 -19.53 -15.36
CA ILE A 31 12.03 -18.70 -16.19
C ILE A 31 12.64 -17.58 -15.36
N LEU A 32 11.86 -16.96 -14.47
CA LEU A 32 12.31 -15.86 -13.64
C LEU A 32 13.32 -16.31 -12.58
N LYS A 33 13.15 -17.50 -12.01
CA LYS A 33 14.16 -18.12 -11.12
C LYS A 33 15.46 -18.40 -11.86
N GLN A 34 15.39 -18.88 -13.10
CA GLN A 34 16.58 -19.07 -13.95
C GLN A 34 17.26 -17.74 -14.26
N LEU A 35 16.47 -16.71 -14.62
CA LEU A 35 16.98 -15.36 -14.88
C LEU A 35 17.64 -14.75 -13.64
N LYS A 36 17.03 -14.87 -12.45
CA LYS A 36 17.64 -14.42 -11.19
C LYS A 36 18.97 -15.12 -10.90
N SER A 37 19.05 -16.43 -11.13
CA SER A 37 20.32 -17.16 -11.00
C SER A 37 21.36 -16.67 -12.01
N ASP A 38 20.96 -16.41 -13.26
CA ASP A 38 21.84 -15.85 -14.29
C ASP A 38 22.30 -14.41 -13.93
N LEU A 39 21.44 -13.62 -13.27
CA LEU A 39 21.78 -12.27 -12.78
C LEU A 39 22.87 -12.29 -11.72
N CYS A 40 22.93 -13.30 -10.85
CA CYS A 40 23.97 -13.42 -9.81
C CYS A 40 25.39 -13.50 -10.39
N PHE A 41 25.56 -13.83 -11.67
CA PHE A 41 26.86 -13.88 -12.34
C PHE A 41 27.26 -12.55 -12.99
N PHE A 42 26.47 -11.48 -12.84
CA PHE A 42 26.86 -10.14 -13.29
C PHE A 42 27.75 -9.46 -12.26
N ASP A 43 28.91 -8.99 -12.73
CA ASP A 43 29.87 -8.22 -11.92
C ASP A 43 29.40 -6.76 -11.67
N SER A 44 28.33 -6.32 -12.35
CA SER A 44 27.83 -4.93 -12.33
C SER A 44 26.59 -4.70 -11.44
N ILE A 45 26.30 -5.58 -10.48
CA ILE A 45 25.18 -5.40 -9.54
C ILE A 45 25.59 -4.38 -8.45
N PRO A 46 24.71 -3.47 -8.00
CA PRO A 46 25.03 -2.56 -6.90
C PRO A 46 25.50 -3.34 -5.66
N PRO A 47 26.58 -2.92 -4.96
CA PRO A 47 27.40 -1.73 -5.16
C PRO A 47 28.61 -1.98 -6.08
N CYS A 48 28.61 -1.45 -7.30
CA CYS A 48 29.75 -1.52 -8.21
C CYS A 48 30.04 -0.16 -8.83
N PHE A 49 31.32 0.21 -8.92
CA PHE A 49 31.78 1.53 -9.39
C PHE A 49 31.92 1.62 -10.91
N ASP A 50 32.11 0.48 -11.60
CA ASP A 50 32.22 0.38 -13.06
C ASP A 50 31.03 -0.42 -13.63
N ALA A 51 29.84 0.17 -13.54
CA ALA A 51 28.61 -0.48 -13.98
C ALA A 51 28.46 -0.44 -15.52
N ASP A 52 28.36 -1.61 -16.17
CA ASP A 52 27.95 -1.69 -17.57
C ASP A 52 26.45 -1.37 -17.70
N ALA A 53 26.14 -0.24 -18.34
CA ALA A 53 24.77 0.23 -18.58
C ALA A 53 23.87 -0.86 -19.17
N LYS A 54 24.39 -1.74 -20.03
CA LYS A 54 23.60 -2.83 -20.65
C LYS A 54 23.19 -3.89 -19.64
N GLN A 55 24.07 -4.26 -18.71
CA GLN A 55 23.77 -5.24 -17.67
C GLN A 55 22.75 -4.69 -16.68
N CYS A 56 22.89 -3.41 -16.29
CA CYS A 56 21.94 -2.76 -15.40
C CYS A 56 20.54 -2.60 -16.04
N ILE A 57 20.45 -2.28 -17.33
CA ILE A 57 19.17 -2.24 -18.06
C ILE A 57 18.48 -3.60 -18.03
N LEU A 58 19.22 -4.68 -18.33
CA LEU A 58 18.67 -6.03 -18.33
C LEU A 58 18.23 -6.45 -16.93
N ALA A 59 19.05 -6.19 -15.90
CA ALA A 59 18.71 -6.45 -14.51
C ALA A 59 17.42 -5.71 -14.11
N ARG A 60 17.34 -4.41 -14.40
CA ARG A 60 16.15 -3.60 -14.16
C ARG A 60 14.91 -4.22 -14.82
N GLU A 61 14.97 -4.52 -16.11
CA GLU A 61 13.83 -5.13 -16.81
C GLU A 61 13.40 -6.47 -16.17
N VAL A 62 14.35 -7.33 -15.79
CA VAL A 62 14.02 -8.60 -15.10
C VAL A 62 13.28 -8.32 -13.79
N TYR A 63 13.74 -7.38 -12.97
CA TYR A 63 13.10 -7.05 -11.70
C TYR A 63 11.75 -6.32 -11.88
N GLU A 64 11.58 -5.52 -12.95
CA GLU A 64 10.30 -4.93 -13.30
C GLU A 64 9.24 -6.02 -13.57
N TYR A 65 9.60 -7.02 -14.38
CA TYR A 65 8.73 -8.18 -14.63
C TYR A 65 8.53 -9.05 -13.39
N ALA A 66 9.56 -9.22 -12.55
CA ALA A 66 9.45 -9.94 -11.29
C ALA A 66 8.43 -9.30 -10.35
N THR A 67 8.44 -7.98 -10.29
CA THR A 67 7.53 -7.21 -9.43
C THR A 67 6.08 -7.36 -9.89
N LEU A 68 5.82 -7.25 -11.19
CA LEU A 68 4.49 -7.47 -11.76
C LEU A 68 4.00 -8.91 -11.49
N LEU A 69 4.86 -9.91 -11.68
CA LEU A 69 4.54 -11.31 -11.42
C LEU A 69 4.24 -11.57 -9.93
N SER A 70 4.97 -10.95 -9.00
CA SER A 70 4.71 -11.06 -7.56
C SER A 70 3.32 -10.52 -7.19
N VAL A 71 2.86 -9.46 -7.86
CA VAL A 71 1.48 -8.95 -7.67
C VAL A 71 0.44 -9.90 -8.22
N GLU A 72 0.66 -10.49 -9.40
CA GLU A 72 -0.24 -11.54 -9.95
C GLU A 72 -0.34 -12.75 -9.00
N LYS A 73 0.78 -13.16 -8.40
CA LYS A 73 0.84 -14.22 -7.38
C LYS A 73 0.22 -13.84 -6.04
N ARG A 74 0.03 -12.54 -5.79
CA ARG A 74 -0.39 -11.99 -4.49
C ARG A 74 0.62 -12.25 -3.36
N GLU A 75 1.91 -12.38 -3.70
CA GLU A 75 3.00 -12.57 -2.75
C GLU A 75 3.64 -11.23 -2.40
N ILE A 76 3.29 -10.72 -1.22
CA ILE A 76 3.61 -9.35 -0.80
C ILE A 76 5.08 -9.22 -0.38
N GLU A 77 5.63 -10.25 0.27
CA GLU A 77 7.03 -10.27 0.71
C GLU A 77 7.98 -10.26 -0.49
N GLU A 78 7.69 -11.08 -1.51
CA GLU A 78 8.45 -11.05 -2.77
C GLU A 78 8.37 -9.68 -3.45
N PHE A 79 7.18 -9.06 -3.46
CA PHE A 79 6.99 -7.74 -4.02
C PHE A 79 7.84 -6.67 -3.32
N GLU A 80 7.86 -6.64 -1.99
CA GLU A 80 8.64 -5.66 -1.21
C GLU A 80 10.15 -5.83 -1.45
N GLN A 81 10.63 -7.08 -1.53
CA GLN A 81 12.02 -7.38 -1.85
C GLN A 81 12.40 -6.91 -3.26
N HIS A 82 11.59 -7.26 -4.28
CA HIS A 82 11.85 -6.84 -5.65
C HIS A 82 11.79 -5.32 -5.81
N MET A 83 10.84 -4.66 -5.15
CA MET A 83 10.71 -3.21 -5.18
C MET A 83 11.91 -2.53 -4.54
N SER A 84 12.41 -3.05 -3.41
CA SER A 84 13.62 -2.50 -2.75
C SER A 84 14.84 -2.57 -3.67
N VAL A 85 14.98 -3.65 -4.45
CA VAL A 85 16.03 -3.77 -5.47
C VAL A 85 15.78 -2.85 -6.67
N LEU A 86 14.53 -2.62 -7.08
CA LEU A 86 14.22 -1.69 -8.16
C LEU A 86 14.50 -0.23 -7.80
N LYS A 87 14.22 0.16 -6.56
CA LYS A 87 14.49 1.52 -6.07
C LYS A 87 15.95 1.92 -6.28
N THR A 88 16.89 1.01 -5.99
CA THR A 88 18.31 1.31 -6.18
C THR A 88 18.67 1.58 -7.64
N TYR A 89 17.95 1.00 -8.61
CA TYR A 89 18.12 1.29 -10.04
C TYR A 89 17.39 2.55 -10.51
N TYR A 90 16.47 3.10 -9.70
CA TYR A 90 15.75 4.34 -9.98
C TYR A 90 16.37 5.57 -9.30
N ASP A 91 17.31 5.37 -8.38
CA ASP A 91 18.07 6.45 -7.74
C ASP A 91 18.92 7.24 -8.76
N GLU A 92 19.18 8.51 -8.43
CA GLU A 92 19.83 9.51 -9.30
C GLU A 92 21.20 9.05 -9.83
N ASP A 93 21.95 8.24 -9.06
CA ASP A 93 23.26 7.71 -9.47
C ASP A 93 23.15 6.86 -10.75
N PHE A 94 22.11 6.02 -10.86
CA PHE A 94 21.89 5.16 -12.03
C PHE A 94 21.07 5.84 -13.13
N ARG A 95 20.32 6.91 -12.80
CA ARG A 95 19.56 7.71 -13.76
C ARG A 95 20.46 8.43 -14.76
N SER A 96 21.68 8.80 -14.34
CA SER A 96 22.70 9.36 -15.24
C SER A 96 23.22 8.34 -16.27
N LEU A 97 23.16 7.05 -15.94
CA LEU A 97 23.74 5.95 -16.71
C LEU A 97 22.70 5.25 -17.60
N ILE A 98 21.42 5.27 -17.22
CA ILE A 98 20.36 4.45 -17.81
C ILE A 98 19.16 5.32 -18.21
N PRO A 99 18.57 5.14 -19.41
CA PRO A 99 17.36 5.88 -19.79
C PRO A 99 16.15 5.47 -18.96
N ASP A 100 15.26 6.44 -18.70
CA ASP A 100 13.98 6.25 -18.00
C ASP A 100 13.14 5.15 -18.69
N SER A 101 12.65 4.19 -17.90
CA SER A 101 11.81 3.08 -18.38
C SER A 101 10.35 3.54 -18.51
N GLN A 102 9.66 3.08 -19.56
CA GLN A 102 8.22 3.35 -19.73
C GLN A 102 7.37 2.76 -18.58
N LYS A 103 7.87 1.74 -17.88
CA LYS A 103 7.17 1.07 -16.76
C LYS A 103 7.52 1.63 -15.39
N MET A 104 8.50 2.53 -15.31
CA MET A 104 8.99 3.09 -14.06
C MET A 104 7.85 3.72 -13.26
N TYR A 105 7.08 4.63 -13.87
CA TYR A 105 5.98 5.30 -13.21
C TYR A 105 4.82 4.36 -12.84
N THR A 106 4.60 3.30 -13.64
CA THR A 106 3.61 2.26 -13.30
C THR A 106 4.01 1.51 -12.05
N LEU A 107 5.30 1.18 -11.88
CA LEU A 107 5.80 0.46 -10.70
C LEU A 107 5.87 1.36 -9.47
N ILE A 108 6.23 2.63 -9.64
CA ILE A 108 6.17 3.63 -8.55
C ILE A 108 4.73 3.81 -8.08
N GLY A 109 3.76 3.98 -9.00
CA GLY A 109 2.34 4.06 -8.65
C GLY A 109 1.83 2.80 -7.93
N LEU A 110 2.32 1.62 -8.33
CA LEU A 110 2.01 0.35 -7.67
C LEU A 110 2.57 0.29 -6.25
N GLN A 111 3.79 0.78 -6.04
CA GLN A 111 4.38 0.91 -4.71
C GLN A 111 3.60 1.87 -3.82
N LEU A 112 3.20 3.03 -4.35
CA LEU A 112 2.37 4.00 -3.63
C LEU A 112 1.04 3.38 -3.18
N LEU A 113 0.39 2.61 -4.06
CA LEU A 113 -0.83 1.87 -3.71
C LEU A 113 -0.57 0.79 -2.65
N TYR A 114 0.55 0.08 -2.71
CA TYR A 114 0.96 -0.85 -1.67
C TYR A 114 1.07 -0.13 -0.31
N LEU A 115 1.78 0.99 -0.24
CA LEU A 115 1.96 1.73 1.02
C LEU A 115 0.61 2.18 1.62
N LEU A 116 -0.31 2.66 0.78
CA LEU A 116 -1.67 3.01 1.20
C LEU A 116 -2.47 1.80 1.71
N ALA A 117 -2.43 0.67 0.99
CA ALA A 117 -3.16 -0.54 1.35
C ALA A 117 -2.70 -1.16 2.69
N TYR A 118 -1.45 -0.94 3.10
CA TYR A 118 -0.88 -1.40 4.37
C TYR A 118 -0.84 -0.34 5.47
N ASN A 119 -1.45 0.82 5.25
CA ASN A 119 -1.48 1.92 6.21
C ASN A 119 -0.08 2.44 6.62
N LYS A 120 0.90 2.35 5.70
CA LYS A 120 2.26 2.89 5.87
C LYS A 120 2.31 4.35 5.37
N ILE A 121 1.48 5.22 5.96
CA ILE A 121 1.26 6.60 5.49
C ILE A 121 2.55 7.45 5.56
N SER A 122 3.39 7.26 6.58
CA SER A 122 4.65 7.99 6.70
C SER A 122 5.60 7.69 5.54
N GLU A 123 5.79 6.41 5.21
CA GLU A 123 6.62 5.99 4.07
C GLU A 123 6.04 6.49 2.75
N TYR A 124 4.71 6.49 2.61
CA TYR A 124 4.04 7.02 1.43
C TYR A 124 4.38 8.50 1.17
N HIS A 125 4.31 9.36 2.19
CA HIS A 125 4.64 10.78 2.01
C HIS A 125 6.14 11.00 1.72
N THR A 126 7.04 10.23 2.34
CA THR A 126 8.47 10.28 2.02
C THR A 126 8.72 9.92 0.55
N GLU A 127 8.05 8.89 0.03
CA GLU A 127 8.22 8.47 -1.37
C GLU A 127 7.61 9.47 -2.35
N ILE A 128 6.53 10.16 -2.00
CA ILE A 128 5.98 11.24 -2.83
C ILE A 128 6.92 12.44 -2.90
N GLU A 129 7.62 12.76 -1.81
CA GLU A 129 8.56 13.88 -1.76
C GLU A 129 9.75 13.68 -2.73
N LEU A 130 10.15 12.44 -2.98
CA LEU A 130 11.19 12.10 -3.95
C LEU A 130 10.76 12.34 -5.41
N ILE A 131 9.45 12.39 -5.70
CA ILE A 131 8.94 12.50 -7.06
C ILE A 131 8.83 13.98 -7.47
N PRO A 132 9.41 14.39 -8.62
CA PRO A 132 9.29 15.78 -9.10
C PRO A 132 7.83 16.21 -9.32
N SER A 133 7.52 17.46 -9.01
CA SER A 133 6.16 18.03 -9.14
C SER A 133 5.58 17.93 -10.55
N ASP A 134 6.44 18.03 -11.58
CA ASP A 134 6.03 17.95 -12.99
C ASP A 134 5.49 16.55 -13.34
N VAL A 135 6.06 15.52 -12.71
CA VAL A 135 5.70 14.11 -12.89
C VAL A 135 4.39 13.79 -12.17
N LEU A 136 4.16 14.39 -10.99
CA LEU A 136 2.92 14.24 -10.23
C LEU A 136 1.68 14.71 -11.00
N ALA A 137 1.79 15.82 -11.74
CA ALA A 137 0.67 16.39 -12.49
C ALA A 137 0.46 15.73 -13.86
N SER A 138 1.52 15.23 -14.49
CA SER A 138 1.48 14.70 -15.87
C SER A 138 1.14 13.22 -15.95
N ASN A 139 1.55 12.42 -14.96
CA ASN A 139 1.40 10.97 -15.04
C ASN A 139 0.12 10.45 -14.39
N VAL A 140 -0.74 9.86 -15.22
CA VAL A 140 -2.00 9.23 -14.81
C VAL A 140 -1.78 8.12 -13.77
N PHE A 141 -0.67 7.38 -13.86
CA PHE A 141 -0.39 6.26 -12.95
C PHE A 141 -0.08 6.70 -11.51
N ILE A 142 0.47 7.90 -11.32
CA ILE A 142 0.81 8.45 -10.00
C ILE A 142 -0.36 9.28 -9.46
N SER A 143 -1.07 10.01 -10.33
CA SER A 143 -2.22 10.81 -9.93
C SER A 143 -3.35 9.96 -9.30
N VAL A 144 -3.47 8.69 -9.69
CA VAL A 144 -4.46 7.75 -9.12
C VAL A 144 -4.21 7.51 -7.62
N PRO A 145 -3.05 6.99 -7.17
CA PRO A 145 -2.76 6.85 -5.75
C PRO A 145 -2.85 8.18 -4.96
N VAL A 146 -2.42 9.31 -5.55
CA VAL A 146 -2.54 10.63 -4.90
C VAL A 146 -3.99 11.03 -4.69
N SER A 147 -4.83 10.89 -5.72
CA SER A 147 -6.26 11.22 -5.61
C SER A 147 -6.99 10.28 -4.62
N LEU A 148 -6.59 9.02 -4.57
CA LEU A 148 -7.15 8.04 -3.62
C LEU A 148 -6.81 8.40 -2.17
N GLU A 149 -5.57 8.80 -1.91
CA GLU A 149 -5.16 9.28 -0.59
C GLU A 149 -5.90 10.56 -0.21
N GLN A 150 -6.00 11.53 -1.12
CA GLN A 150 -6.73 12.77 -0.86
C GLN A 150 -8.20 12.48 -0.52
N HIS A 151 -8.86 11.61 -1.28
CA HIS A 151 -10.24 11.21 -0.99
C HIS A 151 -10.38 10.45 0.34
N PHE A 152 -9.35 9.71 0.73
CA PHE A 152 -9.31 9.02 2.02
C PHE A 152 -9.20 10.04 3.17
N VAL A 153 -8.31 11.03 3.06
CA VAL A 153 -8.16 12.11 4.05
C VAL A 153 -9.41 13.00 4.13
N GLU A 154 -10.05 13.28 3.00
CA GLU A 154 -11.34 14.00 2.94
C GLU A 154 -12.50 13.18 3.55
N GLY A 155 -12.34 11.86 3.73
CA GLY A 155 -13.43 10.95 4.12
C GLY A 155 -14.47 10.74 3.02
N SER A 156 -14.15 11.05 1.77
CA SER A 156 -15.05 10.95 0.62
C SER A 156 -15.03 9.56 -0.02
N TYR A 157 -15.44 8.55 0.74
CA TYR A 157 -15.33 7.13 0.34
C TYR A 157 -16.13 6.76 -0.93
N ASN A 158 -17.21 7.48 -1.24
CA ASN A 158 -17.99 7.25 -2.46
C ASN A 158 -17.14 7.49 -3.73
N LYS A 159 -16.24 8.48 -3.68
CA LYS A 159 -15.36 8.78 -4.81
C LYS A 159 -14.31 7.69 -5.01
N ILE A 160 -13.80 7.10 -3.94
CA ILE A 160 -12.85 5.99 -3.96
C ILE A 160 -13.46 4.77 -4.66
N LEU A 161 -14.71 4.43 -4.35
CA LEU A 161 -15.43 3.34 -5.02
C LEU A 161 -15.67 3.58 -6.51
N ASN A 162 -15.95 4.82 -6.91
CA ASN A 162 -16.09 5.16 -8.32
C ASN A 162 -14.73 5.08 -9.04
N GLN A 163 -13.66 5.53 -8.39
CA GLN A 163 -12.29 5.45 -8.92
C GLN A 163 -11.77 4.01 -9.03
N ARG A 164 -12.26 3.07 -8.21
CA ARG A 164 -12.00 1.63 -8.38
C ARG A 164 -12.30 1.13 -9.80
N GLN A 165 -13.31 1.71 -10.48
CA GLN A 165 -13.68 1.34 -11.85
C GLN A 165 -12.79 2.00 -12.91
N ALA A 166 -12.05 3.06 -12.56
CA ALA A 166 -11.24 3.87 -13.47
C ALA A 166 -9.75 3.53 -13.42
N VAL A 167 -9.39 2.36 -12.89
CA VAL A 167 -7.98 1.97 -12.69
C VAL A 167 -7.34 1.57 -14.03
N PRO A 168 -6.19 2.16 -14.41
CA PRO A 168 -5.58 1.98 -15.73
C PRO A 168 -4.87 0.64 -15.92
N HIS A 169 -4.56 -0.11 -14.85
CA HIS A 169 -3.77 -1.35 -14.91
C HIS A 169 -4.35 -2.45 -14.00
N GLU A 170 -4.36 -3.70 -14.45
CA GLU A 170 -4.94 -4.83 -13.70
C GLU A 170 -4.23 -5.07 -12.35
N ALA A 171 -2.89 -5.03 -12.33
CA ALA A 171 -2.09 -5.13 -11.11
C ALA A 171 -2.49 -4.13 -10.01
N TYR A 172 -3.07 -2.99 -10.35
CA TYR A 172 -3.49 -1.98 -9.36
C TYR A 172 -4.79 -2.41 -8.67
N GLN A 173 -5.66 -3.18 -9.34
CA GLN A 173 -6.94 -3.61 -8.78
C GLN A 173 -6.76 -4.42 -7.50
N PHE A 174 -5.72 -5.27 -7.42
CA PHE A 174 -5.42 -6.04 -6.22
C PHE A 174 -5.19 -5.16 -4.98
N PHE A 175 -4.35 -4.12 -5.11
CA PHE A 175 -4.06 -3.22 -3.99
C PHE A 175 -5.22 -2.28 -3.70
N VAL A 176 -5.95 -1.81 -4.72
CA VAL A 176 -7.14 -0.98 -4.53
C VAL A 176 -8.24 -1.75 -3.79
N ASP A 177 -8.47 -3.01 -4.14
CA ASP A 177 -9.44 -3.87 -3.45
C ASP A 177 -9.06 -4.05 -1.98
N LYS A 178 -7.78 -4.31 -1.72
CA LYS A 178 -7.26 -4.43 -0.35
C LYS A 178 -7.39 -3.12 0.44
N PHE A 179 -7.16 -1.98 -0.21
CA PHE A 179 -7.32 -0.66 0.38
C PHE A 179 -8.79 -0.35 0.70
N VAL A 180 -9.73 -0.72 -0.18
CA VAL A 180 -11.18 -0.58 0.06
C VAL A 180 -11.61 -1.41 1.27
N ASP A 181 -11.07 -2.62 1.44
CA ASP A 181 -11.37 -3.44 2.62
C ASP A 181 -10.80 -2.82 3.92
N ALA A 182 -9.60 -2.23 3.87
CA ALA A 182 -9.04 -1.47 4.99
C ALA A 182 -9.90 -0.24 5.34
N ILE A 183 -10.37 0.50 4.33
CA ILE A 183 -11.28 1.65 4.51
C ILE A 183 -12.57 1.21 5.17
N ARG A 184 -13.20 0.12 4.72
CA ARG A 184 -14.43 -0.41 5.32
C ARG A 184 -14.26 -0.70 6.80
N PHE A 185 -13.08 -1.21 7.19
CA PHE A 185 -12.74 -1.46 8.58
C PHE A 185 -12.58 -0.17 9.39
N GLU A 186 -11.94 0.87 8.83
CA GLU A 186 -11.83 2.18 9.50
C GLU A 186 -13.16 2.94 9.59
N ILE A 187 -14.03 2.82 8.58
CA ILE A 187 -15.41 3.33 8.62
C ILE A 187 -16.18 2.63 9.75
N ALA A 188 -16.06 1.31 9.86
CA ALA A 188 -16.67 0.54 10.95
C ALA A 188 -16.22 1.03 12.33
N ARG A 189 -14.92 1.18 12.55
CA ARG A 189 -14.36 1.73 13.80
C ARG A 189 -14.85 3.15 14.10
N SER A 190 -14.96 3.98 13.08
CA SER A 190 -15.50 5.34 13.22
C SER A 190 -16.98 5.33 13.58
N ALA A 191 -17.76 4.43 12.95
CA ALA A 191 -19.18 4.25 13.22
C ALA A 191 -19.43 3.73 14.64
N GLU A 192 -18.60 2.80 15.12
CA GLU A 192 -18.62 2.40 16.52
C GLU A 192 -18.47 3.62 17.42
N ARG A 193 -17.48 4.50 17.16
CA ARG A 193 -17.18 5.71 17.96
C ARG A 193 -18.30 6.73 17.96
N ALA A 194 -18.93 6.95 16.81
CA ALA A 194 -19.92 7.99 16.63
C ALA A 194 -21.33 7.61 17.08
N TYR A 195 -21.72 6.33 16.99
CA TYR A 195 -23.10 5.91 17.18
C TYR A 195 -23.26 4.86 18.29
N GLU A 196 -24.36 4.92 19.03
CA GLU A 196 -24.76 3.86 19.98
C GLU A 196 -25.48 2.71 19.26
N SER A 197 -26.31 3.03 18.25
CA SER A 197 -26.95 2.05 17.39
C SER A 197 -27.19 2.57 15.98
N LEU A 198 -27.23 1.66 15.01
CA LEU A 198 -27.52 1.92 13.59
C LEU A 198 -28.57 0.94 13.06
N LYS A 199 -29.46 1.39 12.18
CA LYS A 199 -30.38 0.48 11.48
C LYS A 199 -29.62 -0.30 10.41
N LEU A 200 -29.92 -1.58 10.21
CA LEU A 200 -29.20 -2.42 9.24
C LEU A 200 -29.18 -1.84 7.81
N ALA A 201 -30.26 -1.22 7.36
CA ALA A 201 -30.34 -0.58 6.05
C ALA A 201 -29.39 0.62 5.89
N ASP A 202 -29.20 1.39 6.96
CA ASP A 202 -28.28 2.53 6.98
C ASP A 202 -26.84 2.04 7.14
N THR A 203 -26.62 1.00 7.93
CA THR A 203 -25.32 0.33 8.08
C THR A 203 -24.82 -0.25 6.76
N GLY A 204 -25.69 -0.88 5.95
CA GLY A 204 -25.33 -1.40 4.63
C GLY A 204 -24.84 -0.30 3.68
N LYS A 205 -25.53 0.86 3.66
CA LYS A 205 -25.10 2.03 2.89
C LYS A 205 -23.79 2.61 3.39
N LEU A 206 -23.63 2.70 4.71
CA LEU A 206 -22.47 3.31 5.36
C LEU A 206 -21.20 2.46 5.19
N PHE A 207 -21.31 1.13 5.32
CA PHE A 207 -20.20 0.20 5.07
C PHE A 207 -20.01 -0.13 3.59
N MET A 208 -20.88 0.38 2.72
CA MET A 208 -20.82 0.18 1.27
C MET A 208 -20.88 -1.30 0.89
N ILE A 209 -21.73 -2.04 1.60
CA ILE A 209 -22.03 -3.45 1.38
C ILE A 209 -23.45 -3.54 0.84
N GLN A 210 -23.61 -4.06 -0.37
CA GLN A 210 -24.92 -4.16 -1.03
C GLN A 210 -25.72 -5.39 -0.54
N ASN A 211 -25.05 -6.44 -0.10
CA ASN A 211 -25.68 -7.69 0.31
C ASN A 211 -25.83 -7.79 1.84
N GLU A 212 -27.06 -7.99 2.33
CA GLU A 212 -27.32 -8.18 3.76
C GLU A 212 -26.60 -9.40 4.35
N GLY A 213 -26.37 -10.46 3.56
CA GLY A 213 -25.63 -11.65 4.00
C GLY A 213 -24.16 -11.35 4.29
N GLU A 214 -23.51 -10.59 3.39
CA GLU A 214 -22.13 -10.13 3.54
C GLU A 214 -22.00 -9.15 4.72
N LEU A 215 -23.01 -8.27 4.90
CA LEU A 215 -23.06 -7.36 6.04
C LEU A 215 -23.08 -8.11 7.37
N ARG A 216 -23.88 -9.18 7.47
CA ARG A 216 -23.93 -10.00 8.69
C ARG A 216 -22.62 -10.75 8.94
N GLN A 217 -21.97 -11.26 7.91
CA GLN A 217 -20.64 -11.87 8.02
C GLN A 217 -19.61 -10.85 8.50
N PHE A 218 -19.62 -9.65 7.92
CA PHE A 218 -18.73 -8.56 8.33
C PHE A 218 -18.94 -8.16 9.80
N ILE A 219 -20.20 -8.07 10.24
CA ILE A 219 -20.55 -7.81 11.65
C ILE A 219 -20.00 -8.92 12.55
N ALA A 220 -20.19 -10.20 12.19
CA ALA A 220 -19.69 -11.32 12.96
C ALA A 220 -18.15 -11.36 13.04
N SER A 221 -17.46 -11.11 11.92
CA SER A 221 -15.99 -11.09 11.86
C SER A 221 -15.35 -9.93 12.61
N ASN A 222 -16.08 -8.83 12.83
CA ASN A 222 -15.60 -7.66 13.56
C ASN A 222 -16.07 -7.60 15.00
N SER A 223 -17.13 -8.34 15.38
CA SER A 223 -17.56 -8.45 16.77
C SER A 223 -16.40 -8.88 17.68
N GLY A 224 -16.14 -8.11 18.75
CA GLY A 224 -15.12 -8.46 19.74
C GLY A 224 -13.69 -7.99 19.42
N LYS A 225 -13.45 -7.38 18.26
CA LYS A 225 -12.18 -6.65 18.04
C LYS A 225 -12.18 -5.41 18.94
N GLU A 226 -11.10 -5.24 19.71
CA GLU A 226 -10.91 -4.11 20.65
C GLU A 226 -11.96 -3.97 21.77
N GLY A 227 -12.66 -5.05 22.15
CA GLY A 227 -13.55 -5.04 23.31
C GLY A 227 -14.90 -4.36 23.08
N VAL A 228 -15.29 -4.13 21.82
CA VAL A 228 -16.63 -3.66 21.44
C VAL A 228 -17.44 -4.84 20.90
N GLU A 229 -18.56 -5.15 21.57
CA GLU A 229 -19.49 -6.17 21.09
C GLU A 229 -20.52 -5.55 20.15
N TRP A 230 -20.65 -6.15 18.98
CA TRP A 230 -21.63 -5.76 17.96
C TRP A 230 -22.86 -6.67 18.08
N LYS A 231 -23.98 -6.15 18.59
CA LYS A 231 -25.21 -6.93 18.79
C LYS A 231 -26.28 -6.52 17.80
N VAL A 232 -26.88 -7.49 17.11
CA VAL A 232 -27.99 -7.23 16.20
C VAL A 232 -29.30 -7.59 16.90
N GLU A 233 -30.07 -6.57 17.30
CA GLU A 233 -31.37 -6.72 17.96
C GLU A 233 -32.44 -5.91 17.21
N GLY A 234 -33.56 -6.56 16.86
CA GLY A 234 -34.71 -5.88 16.27
C GLY A 234 -34.45 -5.14 14.95
N GLY A 235 -33.48 -5.61 14.15
CA GLY A 235 -33.10 -4.95 12.89
C GLY A 235 -32.17 -3.74 13.07
N ARG A 236 -31.58 -3.57 14.25
CA ARG A 236 -30.55 -2.57 14.56
C ARG A 236 -29.28 -3.23 15.06
N LEU A 237 -28.15 -2.64 14.67
CA LEU A 237 -26.82 -2.93 15.17
C LEU A 237 -26.55 -2.03 16.37
N TRP A 238 -26.25 -2.62 17.52
CA TRP A 238 -25.87 -1.94 18.76
C TRP A 238 -24.37 -2.11 19.00
N PHE A 239 -23.70 -1.00 19.29
CA PHE A 239 -22.29 -0.98 19.64
C PHE A 239 -22.15 -0.95 21.16
N VAL A 240 -21.97 -2.12 21.77
CA VAL A 240 -21.83 -2.23 23.23
C VAL A 240 -20.36 -2.09 23.58
N ARG A 241 -19.99 -0.89 24.06
CA ARG A 241 -18.68 -0.66 24.66
C ARG A 241 -18.65 -1.18 26.09
N GLN A 242 -17.59 -1.89 26.45
CA GLN A 242 -17.19 -1.90 27.85
C GLN A 242 -16.81 -0.46 28.22
N ARG A 243 -17.60 0.16 29.11
CA ARG A 243 -17.24 1.47 29.67
C ARG A 243 -15.91 1.28 30.40
N ALA A 244 -14.82 1.73 29.80
CA ALA A 244 -13.63 2.03 30.58
C ALA A 244 -14.04 3.12 31.57
N ASP A 245 -13.83 2.87 32.86
CA ASP A 245 -14.01 3.87 33.91
C ASP A 245 -13.40 5.18 33.41
N GLN A 246 -14.21 6.24 33.37
CA GLN A 246 -13.70 7.56 33.09
C GLN A 246 -12.62 7.81 34.14
N LYS A 247 -11.35 7.83 33.72
CA LYS A 247 -10.25 8.21 34.61
C LYS A 247 -10.61 9.59 35.15
N GLU A 248 -10.91 9.67 36.44
CA GLU A 248 -11.16 10.94 37.11
C GLU A 248 -10.03 11.89 36.73
N ILE A 249 -10.40 13.12 36.35
CA ILE A 249 -9.43 14.17 36.03
C ILE A 249 -8.43 14.21 37.20
N PRO A 250 -7.12 14.06 36.96
CA PRO A 250 -6.15 13.87 38.04
C PRO A 250 -5.94 15.18 38.81
N ALA A 251 -6.89 15.50 39.68
CA ALA A 251 -6.95 16.73 40.46
C ALA A 251 -5.68 16.91 41.31
N GLN A 252 -5.14 15.81 41.85
CA GLN A 252 -3.88 15.83 42.60
C GLN A 252 -2.69 16.30 41.77
N LYS A 253 -2.61 15.93 40.48
CA LYS A 253 -1.55 16.40 39.58
C LYS A 253 -1.72 17.88 39.24
N MET A 254 -2.96 18.37 39.07
CA MET A 254 -3.19 19.80 38.89
C MET A 254 -2.81 20.60 40.15
N ILE A 255 -3.13 20.08 41.33
CA ILE A 255 -2.77 20.73 42.60
C ILE A 255 -1.26 20.80 42.77
N SER A 256 -0.53 19.71 42.51
CA SER A 256 0.94 19.71 42.62
C SER A 256 1.56 20.71 41.64
N VAL A 257 1.12 20.73 40.38
CA VAL A 257 1.61 21.68 39.37
C VAL A 257 1.32 23.12 39.75
N CYS A 258 0.14 23.42 40.28
CA CYS A 258 -0.19 24.77 40.76
C CYS A 258 0.66 25.19 41.97
N LEU A 259 0.95 24.26 42.89
CA LEU A 259 1.82 24.51 44.02
C LEU A 259 3.27 24.72 43.58
N ASP A 260 3.77 23.93 42.64
CA ASP A 260 5.12 24.05 42.06
C ASP A 260 5.29 25.39 41.32
N TYR A 261 4.27 25.83 40.56
CA TYR A 261 4.28 27.16 39.97
C TYR A 261 4.27 28.27 41.02
N ALA A 262 3.48 28.12 42.08
CA ALA A 262 3.40 29.11 43.16
C ALA A 262 4.69 29.18 43.98
N THR A 263 5.38 28.06 44.20
CA THR A 263 6.67 28.02 44.88
C THR A 263 7.78 28.62 44.03
N GLU A 264 7.85 28.31 42.73
CA GLU A 264 8.82 28.93 41.82
C GLU A 264 8.58 30.44 41.63
N LEU A 265 7.33 30.91 41.60
CA LEU A 265 7.02 32.35 41.56
C LEU A 265 7.36 33.09 42.86
N ASN A 266 7.18 32.44 44.01
CA ASN A 266 7.52 33.03 45.31
C ASN A 266 9.00 32.88 45.68
N ARG A 267 9.76 32.11 44.89
CA ARG A 267 11.20 31.99 45.07
C ARG A 267 11.85 33.29 44.64
N ILE A 268 12.24 34.11 45.62
CA ILE A 268 13.02 35.32 45.35
C ILE A 268 14.36 34.87 44.76
N VAL A 269 14.63 35.28 43.51
CA VAL A 269 15.93 35.15 42.85
C VAL A 269 16.89 36.19 43.40
#